data_AF-A0A7X9FKI7-F1
#
_entry.id   AF-A0A7X9FKI7-F1
#
_cell.length_a   1.000
_cell.length_b   1.000
_cell.length_c   1.000
_cell.angle_alpha   90.00
_cell.angle_beta   90.00
_cell.angle_gamma   90.00
#
_symmetry.space_group_name_H-M   'P 1'
#
loop_
_entity.id
_entity.type
_entity.pdbx_description
1 polymer ?
#
loop_
_entity_poly.entity_id
_entity_poly.type
_entity_poly.pdbx_seq_one_letter_code
_entity_poly.pdbx_strand_id
1 'polypeptide(L)'
;ELEKHFGKAYYEEPRYIIEQCVDDFVDMIPNRVNNYCCGAGGGNWPMPFEAQSAYHGRLKYDQIRRTGADVVVVGCSNCRDQMMKRLPRYYKDYKYEVKYLWQLVAESLVLKPYSGEELARAEAEAEAQWARLGVTPEDVL
;
A
#
# COMPACT_ATOMS: atom_id res chain seq x y z
N GLU A 1 4.93 16.12 -5.96
CA GLU A 1 5.14 16.64 -4.59
C GLU A 1 6.57 16.56 -4.08
N LEU A 2 7.18 15.38 -3.88
CA LEU A 2 8.52 15.30 -3.26
C LEU A 2 9.61 16.03 -4.05
N GLU A 3 9.68 15.81 -5.37
CA GLU A 3 10.63 16.53 -6.24
C GLU A 3 10.43 18.05 -6.17
N LYS A 4 9.18 18.50 -6.21
CA LYS A 4 8.82 19.93 -6.15
C LYS A 4 9.24 20.59 -4.83
N HIS A 5 9.11 19.89 -3.70
CA HIS A 5 9.37 20.45 -2.36
C HIS A 5 10.81 20.22 -1.88
N PHE A 6 11.44 19.11 -2.27
CA PHE A 6 12.73 18.65 -1.73
C PHE A 6 13.81 18.49 -2.80
N GLY A 7 13.53 18.86 -4.06
CA GLY A 7 14.48 18.75 -5.18
C GLY A 7 14.82 17.31 -5.59
N LYS A 8 14.18 16.31 -4.97
CA LYS A 8 14.37 14.89 -5.25
C LYS A 8 13.05 14.13 -5.12
N ALA A 9 12.77 13.29 -6.11
CA ALA A 9 11.74 12.26 -6.00
C ALA A 9 12.34 10.88 -5.76
N TYR A 10 11.47 9.97 -5.30
CA TYR A 10 11.78 8.57 -5.07
C TYR A 10 10.94 7.72 -6.02
N TYR A 11 11.26 7.80 -7.31
CA TYR A 11 10.53 7.08 -8.34
C TYR A 11 11.06 5.66 -8.51
N GLU A 12 12.38 5.48 -8.49
CA GLU A 12 12.98 4.20 -8.85
C GLU A 12 13.01 3.24 -7.66
N GLU A 13 13.17 3.74 -6.45
CA GLU A 13 13.22 2.97 -5.22
C GLU A 13 12.01 2.02 -5.03
N PRO A 14 10.75 2.48 -5.15
CA PRO A 14 9.61 1.56 -5.07
C PRO A 14 9.55 0.57 -6.25
N ARG A 15 10.01 0.94 -7.46
CA ARG A 15 10.04 0.02 -8.63
C ARG A 15 11.03 -1.10 -8.40
N TYR A 16 12.24 -0.73 -7.99
CA TYR A 16 13.30 -1.67 -7.63
C TYR A 16 12.81 -2.67 -6.58
N ILE A 17 12.17 -2.19 -5.50
CA ILE A 17 11.62 -3.06 -4.46
C ILE A 17 10.59 -4.03 -5.05
N ILE A 18 9.65 -3.55 -5.86
CA ILE A 18 8.62 -4.41 -6.47
C ILE A 18 9.25 -5.48 -7.36
N GLU A 19 10.21 -5.12 -8.20
CA GLU A 19 10.93 -6.05 -9.09
C GLU A 19 11.71 -7.13 -8.32
N GLN A 20 12.06 -6.91 -7.05
CA GLN A 20 12.66 -7.96 -6.19
C GLN A 20 11.61 -8.92 -5.62
N CYS A 21 10.33 -8.53 -5.65
CA CYS A 21 9.24 -9.24 -4.98
C CYS A 21 8.34 -10.03 -5.94
N VAL A 22 8.37 -9.72 -7.23
CA VAL A 22 7.47 -10.31 -8.25
C VAL A 22 8.22 -10.66 -9.53
N ASP A 23 7.72 -11.67 -10.26
CA ASP A 23 8.29 -12.07 -11.54
C ASP A 23 7.88 -11.17 -12.72
N ASP A 24 6.68 -10.56 -12.64
CA ASP A 24 6.13 -9.69 -13.69
C ASP A 24 5.72 -8.34 -13.11
N PHE A 25 6.38 -7.28 -13.58
CA PHE A 25 6.12 -5.90 -13.20
C PHE A 25 5.73 -5.08 -14.43
N VAL A 26 4.55 -4.46 -14.35
CA VAL A 26 4.07 -3.50 -15.33
C VAL A 26 3.88 -2.13 -14.70
N ASP A 27 4.55 -1.13 -15.26
CA ASP A 27 4.38 0.27 -14.83
C ASP A 27 3.14 0.90 -15.48
N MET A 28 2.58 1.88 -14.79
CA MET A 28 1.45 2.67 -15.27
C MET A 28 1.91 3.77 -16.22
N ILE A 29 1.19 4.03 -17.31
CA ILE A 29 1.51 5.14 -18.24
C ILE A 29 0.38 6.17 -18.25
N PRO A 30 0.66 7.47 -18.01
CA PRO A 30 1.97 8.07 -17.71
C PRO A 30 2.53 7.73 -16.31
N ASN A 31 3.86 7.73 -16.16
CA ASN A 31 4.56 7.46 -14.89
C ASN A 31 5.28 8.70 -14.31
N ARG A 32 5.98 8.49 -13.18
CA ARG A 32 6.77 9.49 -12.44
C ARG A 32 5.96 10.76 -12.15
N VAL A 33 6.50 11.94 -12.48
CA VAL A 33 5.87 13.24 -12.25
C VAL A 33 4.52 13.39 -12.96
N ASN A 34 4.32 12.67 -14.06
CA ASN A 34 3.10 12.74 -14.87
C ASN A 34 2.04 11.73 -14.44
N ASN A 35 2.29 10.92 -13.40
CA ASN A 35 1.34 9.93 -12.95
C ASN A 35 0.09 10.58 -12.33
N TYR A 36 -1.08 9.98 -12.53
CA TYR A 36 -2.34 10.52 -12.03
C TYR A 36 -2.52 10.32 -10.51
N CYS A 37 -3.21 11.25 -9.87
CA CYS A 37 -3.70 11.08 -8.50
C CYS A 37 -4.86 10.06 -8.46
N CYS A 38 -5.04 9.35 -7.34
CA CYS A 38 -6.17 8.44 -7.13
C CYS A 38 -7.52 9.16 -6.93
N GLY A 39 -7.50 10.47 -6.67
CA GLY A 39 -8.70 11.28 -6.42
C GLY A 39 -9.11 11.38 -4.94
N ALA A 40 -8.40 10.72 -4.02
CA ALA A 40 -8.74 10.64 -2.60
C ALA A 40 -7.93 11.58 -1.68
N GLY A 41 -6.91 12.25 -2.22
CA GLY A 41 -6.11 13.23 -1.48
C GLY A 41 -6.87 14.51 -1.12
N GLY A 42 -6.24 15.37 -0.31
CA GLY A 42 -6.79 16.71 0.01
C GLY A 42 -8.10 16.71 0.81
N GLY A 43 -8.40 15.62 1.54
CA GLY A 43 -9.65 15.47 2.28
C GLY A 43 -10.78 14.83 1.48
N ASN A 44 -10.60 14.53 0.19
CA ASN A 44 -11.64 13.90 -0.63
C ASN A 44 -12.03 12.49 -0.18
N TRP A 45 -11.15 11.79 0.54
CA TRP A 45 -11.48 10.49 1.13
C TRP A 45 -12.48 10.59 2.30
N PRO A 46 -12.16 11.25 3.43
CA PRO A 46 -13.04 11.27 4.60
C PRO A 46 -14.29 12.15 4.46
N MET A 47 -14.28 13.13 3.54
CA MET A 47 -15.37 14.08 3.37
C MET A 47 -16.50 13.53 2.47
N PRO A 48 -17.72 14.12 2.48
CA PRO A 48 -18.88 13.63 1.72
C PRO A 48 -18.79 13.93 0.21
N PHE A 49 -17.63 13.74 -0.39
CA PHE A 49 -17.33 14.00 -1.80
C PHE A 49 -17.06 12.70 -2.57
N GLU A 50 -17.77 11.61 -2.23
CA GLU A 50 -17.49 10.28 -2.78
C GLU A 50 -17.55 10.28 -4.31
N ALA A 51 -18.63 10.83 -4.89
CA ALA A 51 -18.84 10.85 -6.33
C ALA A 51 -17.80 11.71 -7.07
N GLN A 52 -17.45 12.87 -6.52
CA GLN A 52 -16.44 13.76 -7.08
C GLN A 52 -15.04 13.13 -7.01
N SER A 53 -14.73 12.51 -5.87
CA SER A 53 -13.48 11.78 -5.67
C SER A 53 -13.34 10.59 -6.63
N ALA A 54 -14.41 9.82 -6.82
CA ALA A 54 -14.44 8.73 -7.79
C ALA A 54 -14.30 9.25 -9.22
N TYR A 55 -15.01 10.33 -9.57
CA TYR A 55 -14.88 10.98 -10.88
C TYR A 55 -13.45 11.43 -11.15
N HIS A 56 -12.76 12.04 -10.18
CA HIS A 56 -11.34 12.39 -10.33
C HIS A 56 -10.45 11.15 -10.48
N GLY A 57 -10.75 10.08 -9.73
CA GLY A 57 -10.03 8.81 -9.80
C GLY A 57 -10.27 7.99 -11.07
N ARG A 58 -11.21 8.36 -11.96
CA ARG A 58 -11.51 7.64 -13.20
C ARG A 58 -10.30 7.43 -14.10
N LEU A 59 -9.44 8.44 -14.22
CA LEU A 59 -8.23 8.36 -15.04
C LEU A 59 -7.22 7.39 -14.45
N LYS A 60 -7.15 7.31 -13.11
CA LYS A 60 -6.33 6.32 -12.42
C LYS A 60 -6.91 4.91 -12.58
N TYR A 61 -8.23 4.75 -12.52
CA TYR A 61 -8.88 3.48 -12.80
C TYR A 61 -8.60 3.00 -14.23
N ASP A 62 -8.77 3.87 -15.22
CA ASP A 62 -8.47 3.56 -16.63
C ASP A 62 -6.99 3.20 -16.81
N GLN A 63 -6.10 3.91 -16.11
CA GLN A 63 -4.67 3.62 -16.11
C GLN A 63 -4.38 2.22 -15.55
N ILE A 64 -4.99 1.83 -14.42
CA ILE A 64 -4.89 0.47 -13.84
C ILE A 64 -5.41 -0.56 -14.84
N ARG A 65 -6.61 -0.35 -15.39
CA ARG A 65 -7.22 -1.28 -16.35
C ARG A 65 -6.36 -1.50 -17.58
N ARG A 66 -5.67 -0.46 -18.05
CA ARG A 66 -4.77 -0.54 -19.22
C ARG A 66 -3.49 -1.34 -18.95
N THR A 67 -3.07 -1.51 -17.70
CA THR A 67 -1.87 -2.33 -17.41
C THR A 67 -2.17 -3.82 -17.51
N GLY A 68 -3.41 -4.24 -17.29
CA GLY A 68 -3.75 -5.66 -17.20
C GLY A 68 -3.19 -6.34 -15.94
N ALA A 69 -2.75 -5.58 -14.93
CA ALA A 69 -2.22 -6.12 -13.68
C ALA A 69 -3.33 -6.65 -12.76
N ASP A 70 -3.14 -7.85 -12.22
CA ASP A 70 -4.04 -8.45 -11.22
C ASP A 70 -3.90 -7.79 -9.83
N VAL A 71 -2.72 -7.23 -9.53
CA VAL A 71 -2.40 -6.60 -8.25
C VAL A 71 -1.88 -5.18 -8.48
N VAL A 72 -2.45 -4.23 -7.76
CA VAL A 72 -2.02 -2.83 -7.73
C VAL A 72 -1.30 -2.55 -6.41
N VAL A 73 -0.05 -2.11 -6.51
CA VAL A 73 0.79 -1.79 -5.35
C VAL A 73 0.75 -0.30 -5.05
N VAL A 74 0.53 0.07 -3.79
CA VAL A 74 0.45 1.47 -3.35
C VAL A 74 1.27 1.74 -2.09
N GLY A 75 1.78 2.96 -1.95
CA GLY A 75 2.49 3.43 -0.75
C GLY A 75 1.67 4.37 0.15
N CYS A 76 0.40 4.61 -0.17
CA CYS A 76 -0.45 5.61 0.50
C CYS A 76 -1.77 4.99 0.94
N SER A 77 -2.17 5.26 2.19
CA SER A 77 -3.41 4.77 2.79
C SER A 77 -4.66 5.20 2.02
N ASN A 78 -4.76 6.47 1.66
CA ASN A 78 -5.87 6.99 0.87
C ASN A 78 -5.91 6.36 -0.53
N CYS A 79 -4.74 6.13 -1.16
CA CYS A 79 -4.70 5.43 -2.45
C CYS A 79 -5.22 4.00 -2.33
N ARG A 80 -4.82 3.28 -1.27
CA ARG A 80 -5.29 1.92 -1.02
C ARG A 80 -6.80 1.89 -0.91
N ASP A 81 -7.36 2.65 0.01
CA ASP A 81 -8.79 2.62 0.28
C ASP A 81 -9.62 3.12 -0.91
N GLN A 82 -9.13 4.12 -1.64
CA GLN A 82 -9.74 4.59 -2.88
C GLN A 82 -9.83 3.50 -3.94
N MET A 83 -8.71 2.84 -4.22
CA MET A 83 -8.63 1.83 -5.27
C MET A 83 -9.32 0.52 -4.86
N MET A 84 -9.28 0.18 -3.57
CA MET A 84 -9.83 -1.05 -3.02
C MET A 84 -11.34 -0.96 -2.79
N LYS A 85 -11.84 0.18 -2.29
CA LYS A 85 -13.21 0.29 -1.78
C LYS A 85 -14.10 1.21 -2.63
N ARG A 86 -13.61 2.41 -3.00
CA ARG A 86 -14.46 3.42 -3.67
C ARG A 86 -14.53 3.23 -5.18
N LEU A 87 -13.40 3.17 -5.88
CA LEU A 87 -13.39 3.03 -7.34
C LEU A 87 -14.21 1.80 -7.83
N PRO A 88 -14.13 0.62 -7.19
CA PRO A 88 -14.91 -0.55 -7.60
C PRO A 88 -16.43 -0.37 -7.47
N ARG A 89 -16.92 0.61 -6.69
CA ARG A 89 -18.36 0.93 -6.61
C ARG A 89 -18.85 1.66 -7.87
N TYR A 90 -17.98 2.43 -8.52
CA TYR A 90 -18.30 3.26 -9.69
C TYR A 90 -17.86 2.64 -11.02
N TYR A 91 -16.77 1.87 -11.02
CA TYR A 91 -16.19 1.27 -12.22
C TYR A 91 -15.94 -0.23 -11.98
N LYS A 92 -16.62 -1.09 -12.74
CA LYS A 92 -16.74 -2.52 -12.45
C LYS A 92 -16.13 -3.44 -13.52
N ASP A 93 -15.64 -2.87 -14.61
CA ASP A 93 -15.24 -3.59 -15.82
C ASP A 93 -13.85 -4.25 -15.71
N TYR A 94 -13.17 -4.05 -14.59
CA TYR A 94 -11.83 -4.53 -14.32
C TYR A 94 -11.66 -4.80 -12.83
N LYS A 95 -11.18 -6.01 -12.51
CA LYS A 95 -10.95 -6.46 -11.14
C LYS A 95 -9.44 -6.51 -10.89
N TYR A 96 -9.05 -6.07 -9.70
CA TYR A 96 -7.67 -6.10 -9.23
C TYR A 96 -7.68 -6.15 -7.71
N GLU A 97 -6.62 -6.71 -7.13
CA GLU A 97 -6.32 -6.60 -5.71
C GLU A 97 -5.48 -5.33 -5.46
N VAL A 98 -5.56 -4.75 -4.26
CA VAL A 98 -4.71 -3.62 -3.86
C VAL A 98 -3.89 -4.00 -2.64
N LYS A 99 -2.56 -3.99 -2.79
CA LYS A 99 -1.62 -4.27 -1.70
C LYS A 99 -0.80 -3.03 -1.37
N TYR A 100 -0.42 -2.89 -0.10
CA TYR A 100 0.63 -1.96 0.24
C TYR A 100 1.99 -2.46 -0.25
N LEU A 101 2.93 -1.56 -0.52
CA LEU A 101 4.31 -1.94 -0.83
C LEU A 101 4.93 -2.79 0.30
N TRP A 102 4.75 -2.39 1.56
CA TRP A 102 5.24 -3.17 2.70
C TRP A 102 4.56 -4.54 2.82
N GLN A 103 3.29 -4.63 2.42
CA GLN A 103 2.53 -5.90 2.44
C GLN A 103 3.08 -6.85 1.37
N LEU A 104 3.33 -6.34 0.16
CA LEU A 104 3.99 -7.11 -0.89
C LEU A 104 5.34 -7.66 -0.41
N VAL A 105 6.18 -6.80 0.19
CA VAL A 105 7.48 -7.23 0.73
C VAL A 105 7.30 -8.33 1.76
N ALA A 106 6.40 -8.15 2.73
CA ALA A 106 6.15 -9.13 3.78
C ALA A 106 5.68 -10.48 3.23
N GLU A 107 4.81 -10.48 2.22
CA GLU A 107 4.29 -11.69 1.58
C GLU A 107 5.33 -12.39 0.68
N SER A 108 6.32 -11.66 0.17
CA SER A 108 7.43 -12.23 -0.62
C SER A 108 8.55 -12.82 0.24
N LEU A 109 8.55 -12.63 1.57
CA LEU A 109 9.59 -13.17 2.44
C LEU A 109 9.43 -14.67 2.65
N VAL A 110 10.51 -15.42 2.40
CA VAL A 110 10.62 -16.84 2.79
C VAL A 110 11.06 -16.90 4.25
N LEU A 111 10.09 -16.99 5.16
CA LEU A 111 10.34 -17.08 6.59
C LEU A 111 10.71 -18.52 6.99
N LYS A 112 11.81 -18.66 7.73
CA LYS A 112 12.12 -19.92 8.42
C LYS A 112 11.41 -19.89 9.78
N PRO A 113 10.72 -20.98 10.17
CA PRO A 113 10.17 -21.08 11.51
C PRO A 113 11.26 -20.87 12.56
N TYR A 114 10.95 -20.14 13.62
CA TYR A 114 11.87 -19.97 14.74
C TYR A 114 12.13 -21.31 15.41
N SER A 115 13.36 -21.54 15.84
CA SER A 115 13.67 -22.68 16.72
C SER A 115 12.98 -22.50 18.07
N GLY A 116 12.83 -23.60 18.84
CA GLY A 116 12.22 -23.56 20.17
C GLY A 116 12.95 -22.62 21.13
N GLU A 117 14.28 -22.50 21.01
CA GLU A 117 15.09 -21.60 21.84
C GLU A 117 14.86 -20.12 21.44
N GLU A 118 14.75 -19.83 20.15
CA GLU A 118 14.45 -18.48 19.66
C GLU A 118 13.05 -18.02 20.06
N LEU A 119 12.07 -18.93 20.03
CA LEU A 119 10.71 -18.66 20.50
C LEU A 119 10.70 -18.33 22.00
N ALA A 120 11.32 -19.19 22.82
CA ALA A 120 11.37 -18.97 24.27
C ALA A 120 12.06 -17.64 24.63
N ARG A 121 13.13 -17.27 23.91
CA ARG A 121 13.80 -15.98 24.09
C ARG A 121 12.88 -14.82 23.70
N ALA A 122 12.23 -14.89 22.54
CA ALA A 122 11.34 -13.83 22.06
C ALA A 122 10.14 -13.62 22.99
N GLU A 123 9.57 -14.70 23.54
CA GLU A 123 8.50 -14.65 24.55
C GLU A 123 8.97 -13.97 25.84
N ALA A 124 10.15 -14.33 26.35
CA ALA A 124 10.72 -13.72 27.54
C ALA A 124 11.04 -12.22 27.34
N GLU A 125 11.56 -11.84 26.16
CA GLU A 125 11.80 -10.43 25.80
C GLU A 125 10.50 -9.64 25.71
N ALA A 126 9.45 -10.23 25.13
CA ALA A 126 8.12 -9.61 25.07
C ALA A 126 7.54 -9.42 26.48
N GLU A 127 7.57 -10.44 27.34
CA GLU A 127 7.08 -10.37 28.72
C GLU A 127 7.82 -9.27 29.51
N ALA A 128 9.15 -9.21 29.40
CA ALA A 128 9.96 -8.18 30.04
C ALA A 128 9.62 -6.77 29.51
N GLN A 129 9.37 -6.62 28.21
CA GLN A 129 8.91 -5.36 27.63
C GLN A 129 7.57 -4.93 28.22
N TRP A 130 6.59 -5.83 28.27
CA TRP A 130 5.26 -5.53 28.81
C TRP A 130 5.31 -5.15 30.29
N ALA A 131 6.05 -5.92 31.10
CA ALA A 131 6.27 -5.62 32.51
C ALA A 131 6.93 -4.24 32.71
N ARG A 132 7.92 -3.89 31.88
CA ARG A 132 8.57 -2.56 31.92
C ARG A 132 7.61 -1.43 31.56
N LEU A 133 6.70 -1.66 30.63
CA LEU A 133 5.71 -0.66 30.21
C LEU A 133 4.51 -0.57 31.18
N GLY A 134 4.38 -1.53 32.11
CA GLY A 134 3.28 -1.56 33.08
C GLY A 134 1.90 -1.76 32.46
N VAL A 135 1.86 -2.38 31.27
CA VAL A 135 0.64 -2.68 30.52
C VAL A 135 0.64 -4.16 30.15
N THR A 136 -0.53 -4.78 30.16
CA THR A 136 -0.69 -6.14 29.66
C THR A 136 -1.12 -6.11 28.18
N PRO A 137 -0.89 -7.19 27.42
CA PRO A 137 -1.38 -7.29 26.04
C PRO A 137 -2.89 -7.03 25.90
N GLU A 138 -3.67 -7.36 26.92
CA GLU A 138 -5.12 -7.15 26.97
C GLU A 138 -5.52 -5.68 27.15
N ASP A 139 -4.64 -4.83 27.68
CA ASP A 139 -4.91 -3.39 27.86
C ASP A 139 -4.89 -2.61 26.53
N VAL A 140 -4.32 -3.19 25.48
CA VAL A 140 -4.07 -2.55 24.16
C VAL A 140 -4.81 -3.21 22.99
N LEU A 141 -5.56 -4.29 23.24
CA LEU A 141 -6.39 -5.01 22.27
C LEU A 141 -7.88 -4.68 22.44
#